data_AF-A0A522UY79-F1
#
_entry.id   AF-A0A522UY79-F1
#
_cell.length_a   1.000
_cell.length_b   1.000
_cell.length_c   1.000
_cell.angle_alpha   90.00
_cell.angle_beta   90.00
_cell.angle_gamma   90.00
#
_symmetry.space_group_name_H-M   'P 1'
#
loop_
_entity.id
_entity.type
_entity.pdbx_description
1 polymer ?
#
loop_
_entity_poly.entity_id
_entity_poly.type
_entity_poly.pdbx_seq_one_letter_code
_entity_poly.pdbx_strand_id
1 'polypeptide(L)'
;MLLAGVLVLAQCSPQHVRQEERSPRELMSQIADIETARIQPEIEKAAGDIKAGPEPKAIIMEHLRLALLYSHYRNPSPDYPRALKELDQYLLLVPDGAGTSEVRDRHALLKEINRLGGESETLNDTIKQLKKEAARLGKENKSIREKLSQLEALDIEFEKKRKQVR
;
A
#
# COMPACT_ATOMS: atom_id res chain seq x y z
N MET A 1 -31.69 -46.32 64.46
CA MET A 1 -30.63 -46.28 63.44
C MET A 1 -31.23 -45.70 62.16
N LEU A 2 -30.95 -44.44 61.85
CA LEU A 2 -31.40 -43.75 60.64
C LEU A 2 -30.16 -43.34 59.85
N LEU A 3 -29.94 -43.97 58.70
CA LEU A 3 -28.84 -43.69 57.78
C LEU A 3 -29.20 -42.47 56.92
N ALA A 4 -28.47 -41.37 57.10
CA ALA A 4 -28.52 -40.20 56.25
C ALA A 4 -27.65 -40.44 55.01
N GLY A 5 -28.30 -40.60 53.84
CA GLY A 5 -27.62 -40.60 52.54
C GLY A 5 -27.44 -39.18 52.04
N VAL A 6 -26.21 -38.65 52.09
CA VAL A 6 -25.85 -37.39 51.43
C VAL A 6 -25.47 -37.70 50.00
N LEU A 7 -26.34 -37.33 49.06
CA LEU A 7 -26.12 -37.39 47.63
C LEU A 7 -25.24 -36.18 47.23
N VAL A 8 -23.95 -36.41 47.03
CA VAL A 8 -23.04 -35.37 46.52
C VAL A 8 -23.21 -35.28 45.00
N LEU A 9 -23.97 -34.29 44.54
CA LEU A 9 -24.01 -33.90 43.14
C LEU A 9 -22.72 -33.15 42.81
N ALA A 10 -21.77 -33.86 42.18
CA ALA A 10 -20.62 -33.24 41.55
C ALA A 10 -21.11 -32.38 40.37
N GLN A 11 -21.19 -31.07 40.56
CA GLN A 11 -21.36 -30.12 39.48
C GLN A 11 -20.04 -30.06 38.70
N CYS A 12 -19.98 -30.79 37.58
CA CYS A 12 -19.01 -30.53 36.53
C CYS A 12 -19.27 -29.13 35.98
N SER A 13 -18.51 -28.14 36.43
CA SER A 13 -18.41 -26.87 35.72
C SER A 13 -17.80 -27.15 34.34
N PRO A 14 -18.43 -26.72 33.23
CA PRO A 14 -17.79 -26.83 31.94
C PRO A 14 -16.56 -25.93 31.95
N GLN A 15 -15.37 -26.53 31.84
CA GLN A 15 -14.17 -25.81 31.44
C GLN A 15 -14.42 -25.26 30.04
N HIS A 16 -14.93 -24.03 29.98
CA HIS A 16 -14.77 -23.21 28.80
C HIS A 16 -13.26 -23.08 28.58
N VAL A 17 -12.76 -23.80 27.58
CA VAL A 17 -11.45 -23.58 27.00
C VAL A 17 -11.45 -22.11 26.59
N ARG A 18 -10.82 -21.25 27.41
CA ARG A 18 -10.45 -19.89 27.00
C ARG A 18 -9.54 -20.08 25.80
N GLN A 19 -10.08 -19.91 24.59
CA GLN A 19 -9.24 -19.60 23.45
C GLN A 19 -8.48 -18.33 23.84
N GLU A 20 -7.17 -18.45 24.04
CA GLU A 20 -6.30 -17.32 24.35
C GLU A 20 -6.52 -16.24 23.29
N GLU A 21 -7.15 -15.14 23.70
CA GLU A 21 -7.46 -14.03 22.84
C GLU A 21 -6.13 -13.38 22.40
N ARG A 22 -5.72 -13.61 21.15
CA ARG A 22 -4.51 -12.96 20.62
C ARG A 22 -4.74 -11.46 20.59
N SER A 23 -3.96 -10.73 21.38
CA SER A 23 -3.99 -9.28 21.38
C SER A 23 -3.41 -8.73 20.06
N PRO A 24 -3.91 -7.59 19.53
CA PRO A 24 -3.29 -6.89 18.40
C PRO A 24 -1.78 -6.69 18.56
N ARG A 25 -1.34 -6.41 19.80
CA ARG A 25 0.07 -6.21 20.12
C ARG A 25 0.89 -7.49 19.99
N GLU A 26 0.34 -8.62 20.40
CA GLU A 26 0.99 -9.92 20.28
C GLU A 26 1.13 -10.33 18.82
N LEU A 27 0.07 -10.11 18.02
CA LEU A 27 0.11 -10.37 16.58
C LEU A 27 1.19 -9.52 15.88
N MET A 28 1.26 -8.22 16.22
CA MET A 28 2.31 -7.34 15.70
C MET A 28 3.71 -7.84 16.06
N SER A 29 3.91 -8.30 17.30
CA SER A 29 5.19 -8.87 17.73
C SER A 29 5.54 -10.15 16.97
N GLN A 30 4.56 -11.03 16.73
CA GLN A 30 4.78 -12.28 15.99
C GLN A 30 5.16 -12.01 14.53
N ILE A 31 4.56 -10.98 13.91
CA ILE A 31 4.81 -10.66 12.51
C ILE A 31 6.13 -9.89 12.33
N ALA A 32 6.57 -9.12 13.33
CA ALA A 32 7.79 -8.31 13.23
C ALA A 32 9.04 -9.12 12.84
N ASP A 33 9.13 -10.36 13.33
CA ASP A 33 10.27 -11.25 13.12
C ASP A 33 10.04 -12.31 12.02
N ILE A 34 8.95 -12.22 11.27
CA ILE A 34 8.62 -13.21 10.23
C ILE A 34 9.73 -13.32 9.18
N GLU A 35 10.04 -14.55 8.77
CA GLU A 35 10.97 -14.83 7.67
C GLU A 35 10.34 -14.45 6.33
N THR A 36 11.12 -13.88 5.41
CA THR A 36 10.67 -13.51 4.05
C THR A 36 9.95 -14.65 3.34
N ALA A 37 10.48 -15.87 3.43
CA ALA A 37 9.92 -17.06 2.79
C ALA A 37 8.53 -17.46 3.32
N ARG A 38 8.17 -17.01 4.53
CA ARG A 38 6.88 -17.32 5.17
C ARG A 38 5.81 -16.28 4.88
N ILE A 39 6.17 -15.08 4.40
CA ILE A 39 5.21 -13.99 4.22
C ILE A 39 4.10 -14.36 3.23
N GLN A 40 4.46 -14.84 2.04
CA GLN A 40 3.47 -15.17 1.01
C GLN A 40 2.53 -16.31 1.44
N PRO A 41 3.03 -17.45 1.99
CA PRO A 41 2.16 -18.48 2.55
C PRO A 41 1.22 -17.97 3.65
N GLU A 42 1.68 -17.08 4.53
CA GLU A 42 0.85 -16.53 5.60
C GLU A 42 -0.21 -15.54 5.06
N ILE A 43 0.09 -14.80 4.00
CA ILE A 43 -0.89 -13.97 3.28
C ILE A 43 -1.99 -14.87 2.70
N GLU A 44 -1.61 -15.94 2.01
CA GLU A 44 -2.56 -16.87 1.39
C GLU A 44 -3.44 -17.56 2.42
N LYS A 45 -2.84 -17.98 3.53
CA LYS A 45 -3.55 -18.57 4.66
C LYS A 45 -4.57 -17.60 5.26
N ALA A 46 -4.13 -16.40 5.66
CA ALA A 46 -5.01 -15.40 6.27
C ALA A 46 -6.15 -14.98 5.31
N ALA A 47 -5.86 -14.81 4.02
CA ALA A 47 -6.87 -14.53 3.01
C ALA A 47 -7.84 -15.70 2.79
N GLY A 48 -7.36 -16.94 2.91
CA GLY A 48 -8.17 -18.16 2.89
C GLY A 48 -9.09 -18.22 4.10
N ASP A 49 -8.57 -17.93 5.29
CA ASP A 49 -9.31 -17.93 6.55
C ASP A 49 -10.45 -16.88 6.52
N ILE A 50 -10.22 -15.67 6.00
CA ILE A 50 -11.30 -14.68 5.81
C ILE A 50 -12.39 -15.20 4.88
N LYS A 51 -12.03 -15.86 3.77
CA LYS A 51 -13.00 -16.41 2.80
C LYS A 51 -13.79 -17.59 3.36
N ALA A 52 -13.17 -18.39 4.22
CA ALA A 52 -13.81 -19.53 4.86
C ALA A 52 -14.91 -19.10 5.84
N GLY A 53 -14.95 -17.82 6.23
CA GLY A 53 -15.98 -17.26 7.10
C GLY A 53 -16.05 -17.90 8.49
N PRO A 54 -14.92 -18.04 9.22
CA PRO A 54 -14.94 -18.48 10.62
C PRO A 54 -15.67 -17.46 11.50
N GLU A 55 -15.72 -17.74 12.81
CA GLU A 55 -16.27 -16.83 13.83
C GLU A 55 -15.93 -15.35 13.56
N PRO A 56 -16.89 -14.41 13.66
CA PRO A 56 -16.68 -13.00 13.29
C PRO A 56 -15.43 -12.35 13.90
N LYS A 57 -15.09 -12.72 15.14
CA LYS A 57 -13.90 -12.21 15.84
C LYS A 57 -12.58 -12.68 15.21
N ALA A 58 -12.53 -13.89 14.66
CA ALA A 58 -11.36 -14.40 13.97
C ALA A 58 -11.10 -13.61 12.67
N ILE A 59 -12.16 -13.31 11.92
CA ILE A 59 -12.10 -12.52 10.68
C ILE A 59 -11.49 -11.14 10.94
N ILE A 60 -11.87 -10.48 12.05
CA ILE A 60 -11.31 -9.18 12.44
C ILE A 60 -9.78 -9.27 12.55
N MET A 61 -9.27 -10.24 13.30
CA MET A 61 -7.82 -10.37 13.50
C MET A 61 -7.07 -10.73 12.21
N GLU A 62 -7.69 -11.48 11.31
CA GLU A 62 -7.08 -11.78 10.01
C GLU A 62 -6.96 -10.53 9.12
N HIS A 63 -7.86 -9.56 9.20
CA HIS A 63 -7.69 -8.26 8.53
C HIS A 63 -6.46 -7.50 9.04
N LEU A 64 -6.25 -7.45 10.36
CA LEU A 64 -5.03 -6.86 10.93
C LEU A 64 -3.79 -7.63 10.49
N ARG A 65 -3.85 -8.96 10.48
CA ARG A 65 -2.75 -9.82 10.05
C ARG A 65 -2.35 -9.56 8.60
N LEU A 66 -3.33 -9.51 7.69
CA LEU A 66 -3.09 -9.21 6.29
C LEU A 66 -2.49 -7.82 6.12
N ALA A 67 -3.02 -6.81 6.81
CA ALA A 67 -2.45 -5.46 6.77
C ALA A 67 -0.96 -5.45 7.15
N LEU A 68 -0.60 -6.18 8.21
CA LEU A 68 0.78 -6.28 8.69
C LEU A 68 1.69 -7.03 7.71
N LEU A 69 1.20 -8.12 7.08
CA LEU A 69 1.97 -8.91 6.12
C LEU A 69 2.17 -8.17 4.79
N TYR A 70 1.11 -7.53 4.25
CA TYR A 70 1.21 -6.77 3.00
C TYR A 70 2.15 -5.57 3.12
N SER A 71 2.21 -4.93 4.29
CA SER A 71 3.09 -3.78 4.56
C SER A 71 4.46 -4.15 5.15
N HIS A 72 4.75 -5.45 5.31
CA HIS A 72 5.97 -5.88 5.99
C HIS A 72 7.22 -5.54 5.18
N TYR A 73 8.27 -5.00 5.84
CA TYR A 73 9.51 -4.60 5.17
C TYR A 73 10.28 -5.76 4.52
N ARG A 74 10.06 -6.99 5.02
CA ARG A 74 10.62 -8.23 4.42
C ARG A 74 9.73 -8.82 3.31
N ASN A 75 8.56 -8.26 3.04
CA ASN A 75 7.72 -8.69 1.93
C ASN A 75 8.45 -8.31 0.62
N PRO A 76 8.75 -9.27 -0.28
CA PRO A 76 9.45 -8.98 -1.52
C PRO A 76 8.61 -8.14 -2.50
N SER A 77 7.30 -8.06 -2.28
CA SER A 77 6.39 -7.24 -3.07
C SER A 77 5.34 -6.60 -2.15
N PRO A 78 5.74 -5.56 -1.37
CA PRO A 78 4.81 -4.87 -0.48
C PRO A 78 3.66 -4.25 -1.27
N ASP A 79 2.45 -4.38 -0.74
CA ASP A 79 1.22 -3.82 -1.31
C ASP A 79 0.58 -2.90 -0.27
N TYR A 80 1.10 -1.68 -0.16
CA TYR A 80 0.63 -0.69 0.81
C TYR A 80 -0.83 -0.24 0.59
N PRO A 81 -1.34 -0.12 -0.65
CA PRO A 81 -2.75 0.14 -0.88
C PRO A 81 -3.64 -0.96 -0.31
N ARG A 82 -3.26 -2.22 -0.53
CA ARG A 82 -4.00 -3.37 0.02
C ARG A 82 -3.86 -3.46 1.53
N ALA A 83 -2.66 -3.23 2.06
CA ALA A 83 -2.43 -3.18 3.50
C ALA A 83 -3.34 -2.15 4.19
N LEU A 84 -3.46 -0.95 3.61
CA LEU A 84 -4.35 0.09 4.13
C LEU A 84 -5.82 -0.35 4.10
N LYS A 85 -6.26 -0.95 2.99
CA LYS A 85 -7.63 -1.45 2.85
C LYS A 85 -7.96 -2.50 3.91
N GLU A 86 -7.07 -3.46 4.17
CA GLU A 86 -7.29 -4.47 5.21
C GLU A 86 -7.30 -3.84 6.60
N LEU A 87 -6.45 -2.84 6.85
CA LEU A 87 -6.44 -2.13 8.12
C LEU A 87 -7.70 -1.26 8.33
N ASP A 88 -8.25 -0.68 7.26
CA ASP A 88 -9.56 -0.02 7.29
C ASP A 88 -10.67 -1.01 7.68
N GLN A 89 -10.66 -2.23 7.13
CA GLN A 89 -11.62 -3.28 7.51
C GLN A 89 -11.48 -3.66 8.98
N TYR A 90 -10.25 -3.85 9.47
CA TYR A 90 -10.01 -4.12 10.89
C TYR A 90 -10.60 -3.02 11.78
N LEU A 91 -10.29 -1.75 11.48
CA LEU A 91 -10.75 -0.61 12.26
C LEU A 91 -12.27 -0.41 12.21
N LEU A 92 -12.91 -0.80 11.10
CA LEU A 92 -14.37 -0.75 10.95
C LEU A 92 -15.08 -1.81 11.81
N LEU A 93 -14.49 -3.00 11.94
CA LEU A 93 -15.11 -4.14 12.61
C LEU A 93 -14.80 -4.21 14.11
N VAL A 94 -13.74 -3.54 14.56
CA VAL A 94 -13.35 -3.48 15.97
C VAL A 94 -14.33 -2.60 16.76
N PRO A 95 -14.81 -3.04 17.95
CA PRO A 95 -15.67 -2.22 18.80
C PRO A 95 -14.96 -0.93 19.25
N ASP A 96 -15.73 0.15 19.39
CA ASP A 96 -15.22 1.49 19.70
C ASP A 96 -14.22 1.48 20.87
N GLY A 97 -13.00 1.96 20.61
CA GLY A 97 -11.92 2.06 21.59
C GLY A 97 -10.96 0.87 21.67
N ALA A 98 -11.19 -0.24 20.96
CA ALA A 98 -10.26 -1.38 20.94
C ALA A 98 -9.11 -1.27 19.90
N GLY A 99 -9.07 -0.18 19.12
CA GLY A 99 -7.91 0.18 18.32
C GLY A 99 -6.76 0.68 19.21
N THR A 100 -5.70 -0.13 19.33
CA THR A 100 -4.47 0.28 20.03
C THR A 100 -3.86 1.53 19.37
N SER A 101 -3.11 2.33 20.12
CA SER A 101 -2.32 3.45 19.58
C SER A 101 -1.48 3.02 18.39
N GLU A 102 -0.85 1.85 18.51
CA GLU A 102 0.06 1.27 17.52
C GLU A 102 -0.64 0.94 16.20
N VAL A 103 -1.89 0.45 16.26
CA VAL A 103 -2.71 0.22 15.06
C VAL A 103 -3.05 1.55 14.38
N ARG A 104 -3.42 2.57 15.16
CA ARG A 104 -3.76 3.89 14.62
C ARG A 104 -2.56 4.59 14.00
N ASP A 105 -1.39 4.50 14.65
CA ASP A 105 -0.14 5.04 14.14
C ASP A 105 0.24 4.35 12.82
N ARG A 106 0.11 3.02 12.76
CA ARG A 106 0.36 2.27 11.53
C ARG A 106 -0.63 2.61 10.43
N HIS A 107 -1.89 2.87 10.77
CA HIS A 107 -2.90 3.35 9.82
C HIS A 107 -2.55 4.72 9.23
N ALA A 108 -2.15 5.66 10.09
CA ALA A 108 -1.70 6.98 9.66
C ALA A 108 -0.47 6.88 8.74
N LEU A 109 0.50 6.03 9.08
CA LEU A 109 1.67 5.78 8.24
C LEU A 109 1.29 5.19 6.88
N LEU A 110 0.39 4.20 6.83
CA LEU A 110 -0.05 3.60 5.57
C LEU A 110 -0.82 4.58 4.69
N LYS A 111 -1.64 5.45 5.27
CA LYS A 111 -2.29 6.55 4.53
C LYS A 111 -1.26 7.48 3.89
N GLU A 112 -0.24 7.85 4.65
CA GLU A 112 0.80 8.75 4.17
C GLU A 112 1.68 8.10 3.09
N ILE A 113 2.06 6.84 3.26
CA ILE A 113 2.80 6.06 2.24
C ILE A 113 2.01 6.01 0.93
N ASN A 114 0.71 5.72 0.98
CA ASN A 114 -0.12 5.65 -0.22
C ASN A 114 -0.29 7.02 -0.88
N ARG A 115 -0.45 8.09 -0.10
CA ARG A 115 -0.49 9.47 -0.61
C ARG A 115 0.80 9.81 -1.36
N LEU A 116 1.95 9.58 -0.71
CA LEU A 116 3.27 9.81 -1.30
C LEU A 116 3.51 8.95 -2.55
N GLY A 117 3.03 7.71 -2.56
CA GLY A 117 3.09 6.82 -3.73
C GLY A 117 2.34 7.41 -4.94
N GLY A 118 1.11 7.89 -4.74
CA GLY A 118 0.33 8.53 -5.80
C GLY A 118 0.94 9.84 -6.30
N GLU A 119 1.51 10.65 -5.40
CA GLU A 119 2.24 11.86 -5.78
C GLU A 119 3.49 11.55 -6.60
N SER A 120 4.25 10.53 -6.21
CA SER A 120 5.42 10.09 -6.96
C SER A 120 5.05 9.61 -8.36
N GLU A 121 3.94 8.90 -8.53
CA GLU A 121 3.46 8.47 -9.85
C GLU A 121 3.07 9.66 -10.72
N THR A 122 2.31 10.61 -10.16
CA THR A 122 1.90 11.85 -10.85
C THR A 122 3.12 12.68 -11.29
N LEU A 123 4.13 12.81 -10.42
CA LEU A 123 5.38 13.50 -10.74
C LEU A 123 6.14 12.79 -11.86
N ASN A 124 6.20 11.46 -11.84
CA ASN A 124 6.86 10.68 -12.89
C ASN A 124 6.18 10.87 -14.24
N ASP A 125 4.84 10.90 -14.28
CA ASP A 125 4.12 11.17 -15.53
C ASP A 125 4.31 12.60 -16.03
N THR A 126 4.33 13.57 -15.12
CA THR A 126 4.70 14.96 -15.46
C THR A 126 6.10 15.03 -16.06
N ILE A 127 7.09 14.34 -15.49
CA ILE A 127 8.46 14.27 -16.02
C ILE A 127 8.47 13.66 -17.43
N LYS A 128 7.71 12.58 -17.67
CA LYS A 128 7.60 11.98 -19.01
C LYS A 128 7.01 12.96 -20.02
N GLN A 129 5.97 13.70 -19.65
CA GLN A 129 5.34 14.70 -20.52
C GLN A 129 6.32 15.84 -20.84
N LEU A 130 6.99 16.40 -19.84
CA LEU A 130 7.98 17.46 -20.02
C LEU A 130 9.16 17.02 -20.91
N LYS A 131 9.61 15.77 -20.78
CA LYS A 131 10.65 15.21 -21.67
C LYS A 131 10.20 15.15 -23.12
N LYS A 132 8.95 14.74 -23.38
CA LYS A 132 8.39 14.72 -24.74
C LYS A 132 8.30 16.13 -25.31
N GLU A 133 7.85 17.07 -24.50
CA GLU A 133 7.70 18.46 -24.91
C GLU A 133 9.04 19.14 -25.19
N ALA A 134 10.04 18.93 -24.33
CA ALA A 134 11.40 19.41 -24.56
C ALA A 134 12.00 18.86 -25.87
N ALA A 135 11.75 17.59 -26.18
CA ALA A 135 12.18 16.99 -27.45
C ALA A 135 11.47 17.59 -28.66
N ARG A 136 10.16 17.88 -28.55
CA ARG A 136 9.38 18.56 -29.60
C ARG A 136 9.92 19.95 -29.86
N LEU A 137 10.03 20.77 -28.82
CA LEU A 137 10.54 22.13 -28.89
C LEU A 137 11.98 22.16 -29.44
N GLY A 138 12.82 21.18 -29.06
CA GLY A 138 14.18 21.05 -29.61
C GLY A 138 14.20 20.86 -31.13
N LYS A 139 13.29 20.06 -31.69
CA LYS A 139 13.15 19.86 -33.14
C LYS A 139 12.66 21.14 -33.84
N GLU A 140 11.68 21.82 -33.26
CA GLU A 140 11.16 23.07 -33.81
C GLU A 140 12.22 24.16 -33.82
N ASN A 141 12.97 24.30 -32.73
CA ASN A 141 14.07 25.26 -32.63
C ASN A 141 15.15 25.00 -33.69
N LYS A 142 15.49 23.72 -33.93
CA LYS A 142 16.41 23.33 -35.00
C LYS A 142 15.86 23.73 -36.39
N SER A 143 14.60 23.41 -36.68
CA SER A 143 13.98 23.74 -37.96
C SER A 143 13.91 25.26 -38.19
N ILE A 144 13.59 26.04 -37.16
CA ILE A 144 13.57 27.50 -37.24
C ILE A 144 14.97 28.05 -37.53
N ARG A 145 16.01 27.53 -36.86
CA ARG A 145 17.41 27.93 -37.14
C ARG A 145 17.83 27.62 -38.57
N GLU A 146 17.44 26.46 -39.10
CA GLU A 146 17.70 26.10 -40.50
C GLU A 146 17.02 27.07 -41.47
N LYS A 147 15.74 27.40 -41.24
CA LYS A 147 15.01 28.39 -42.06
C LYS A 147 15.61 29.79 -41.97
N LEU A 148 16.05 30.21 -40.78
CA LEU A 148 16.68 31.51 -40.58
C LEU A 148 18.00 31.60 -41.35
N SER A 149 18.83 30.56 -41.31
CA SER A 149 20.06 30.50 -42.09
C SER A 149 19.81 30.54 -43.61
N GLN A 150 18.74 29.89 -44.09
CA GLN A 150 18.33 29.96 -45.50
C GLN A 150 17.91 31.38 -45.90
N LEU A 151 17.16 32.08 -45.06
CA LEU A 151 16.74 33.47 -45.29
C LEU A 151 17.94 34.41 -45.34
N GLU A 152 18.89 34.28 -44.40
CA GLU A 152 20.13 35.07 -44.42
C GLU A 152 20.93 34.85 -45.71
N ALA A 153 21.03 33.61 -46.19
CA ALA A 153 21.70 33.30 -47.44
C ALA A 153 21.02 33.95 -48.66
N LEU A 154 19.67 33.93 -48.69
CA LEU A 154 18.89 34.57 -49.74
C LEU A 154 19.05 36.09 -49.72
N ASP A 155 19.03 36.73 -48.54
CA ASP A 155 19.23 38.18 -48.41
C ASP A 155 20.61 38.60 -48.94
N ILE A 156 21.66 37.83 -48.65
CA ILE A 156 23.00 38.05 -49.21
C ILE A 156 22.99 37.95 -50.73
N GLU A 157 22.29 36.95 -51.30
CA GLU A 157 22.18 36.78 -52.75
C GLU A 157 21.44 37.95 -53.41
N PHE A 158 20.32 38.39 -52.83
CA PHE A 158 19.56 39.54 -53.31
C PHE A 158 20.40 40.82 -53.28
N GLU A 159 21.13 41.09 -52.20
CA GLU A 159 22.01 42.26 -52.11
C GLU A 159 23.16 42.21 -53.13
N LYS A 160 23.74 41.02 -53.36
CA LYS A 160 24.75 40.83 -54.42
C LYS A 160 24.18 41.15 -55.80
N LYS A 161 23.00 40.62 -56.13
CA LYS A 161 22.31 40.88 -57.41
C LYS A 161 21.95 42.36 -57.56
N ARG A 162 21.45 43.01 -56.51
CA ARG A 162 21.09 44.44 -56.54
C ARG A 162 22.29 45.34 -56.85
N LYS A 163 23.48 44.99 -56.37
CA LYS A 163 24.73 45.71 -56.69
C LYS A 163 25.22 45.49 -58.12
N GLN A 164 24.82 44.41 -58.80
CA GLN A 164 25.21 44.14 -60.20
C GLN A 164 24.36 44.86 -61.24
N VAL A 165 23.15 45.29 -60.85
CA VAL A 165 22.19 45.98 -61.74
C VAL A 165 22.33 47.52 -61.68
N ARG A 166 23.03 48.04 -60.66
CA ARG A 166 23.39 49.47 -60.55
C ARG A 166 24.75 49.73 -61.17
#